data_AF-A0A719CT54-F1
#
_entry.id   AF-A0A719CT54-F1
#
_cell.length_a   1.000
_cell.length_b   1.000
_cell.length_c   1.000
_cell.angle_alpha   90.00
_cell.angle_beta   90.00
_cell.angle_gamma   90.00
#
_symmetry.space_group_name_H-M   'P 1'
#
loop_
_entity.id
_entity.type
_entity.pdbx_description
1 polymer ?
#
loop_
_entity_poly.entity_id
_entity_poly.type
_entity_poly.pdbx_seq_one_letter_code
_entity_poly.pdbx_strand_id
1 'polypeptide(L)'
;MAQKLEAAGCWRRASARWLFVMGNVECTEAQREWLLLRRNYCLAQISSPPTSEKLDISEVAKAADATLRRMGIASPRTTGAGFLP
;
A
#
# COMPACT_ATOMS: atom_id res chain seq x y z
N MET A 1 -15.86 -13.31 0.11
CA MET A 1 -15.20 -14.44 -0.58
C MET A 1 -13.78 -14.05 -0.95
N ALA A 2 -12.80 -14.95 -0.81
CA ALA A 2 -11.39 -14.65 -1.06
C ALA A 2 -11.13 -14.18 -2.50
N GLN A 3 -11.78 -14.80 -3.49
CA GLN A 3 -11.75 -14.38 -4.90
C GLN A 3 -12.20 -12.93 -5.13
N LYS A 4 -13.23 -12.44 -4.42
CA LYS A 4 -13.67 -11.03 -4.53
C LYS A 4 -12.59 -10.06 -4.07
N LEU A 5 -11.75 -10.46 -3.11
CA LEU A 5 -10.63 -9.65 -2.63
C LEU A 5 -9.46 -9.69 -3.62
N GLU A 6 -9.22 -10.81 -4.31
CA GLU A 6 -8.26 -10.88 -5.41
C GLU A 6 -8.66 -9.95 -6.55
N ALA A 7 -9.93 -9.99 -6.98
CA ALA A 7 -10.45 -9.12 -8.03
C ALA A 7 -10.35 -7.62 -7.68
N ALA A 8 -10.47 -7.29 -6.39
CA ALA A 8 -10.31 -5.91 -5.89
C ALA A 8 -8.85 -5.50 -5.62
N GLY A 9 -7.86 -6.33 -5.96
CA GLY A 9 -6.44 -6.06 -5.69
C GLY A 9 -6.07 -6.02 -4.20
N CYS A 10 -6.96 -6.46 -3.31
CA CYS A 10 -6.76 -6.48 -1.86
C CYS A 10 -5.94 -7.71 -1.43
N TRP A 11 -4.76 -7.90 -2.01
CA TRP A 11 -3.95 -9.12 -1.93
C TRP A 11 -3.66 -9.58 -0.49
N ARG A 12 -3.34 -8.64 0.41
CA ARG A 12 -3.06 -8.93 1.83
C ARG A 12 -4.27 -9.52 2.55
N ARG A 13 -5.46 -8.98 2.29
CA ARG A 13 -6.73 -9.46 2.84
C ARG A 13 -7.18 -10.77 2.18
N ALA A 14 -6.94 -10.92 0.87
CA ALA A 14 -7.22 -12.15 0.14
C ALA A 14 -6.41 -13.34 0.70
N SER A 15 -5.11 -13.15 0.92
CA SER A 15 -4.21 -14.15 1.53
C SER A 15 -4.70 -14.62 2.91
N ALA A 16 -5.04 -13.69 3.81
CA ALA A 16 -5.58 -14.03 5.11
C ALA A 16 -6.91 -14.80 5.02
N ARG A 17 -7.75 -14.45 4.04
CA ARG A 17 -9.03 -15.15 3.83
C ARG A 17 -8.84 -16.58 3.31
N TRP A 18 -7.84 -16.82 2.46
CA TRP A 18 -7.50 -18.18 2.01
C TRP A 18 -7.02 -19.07 3.18
N LEU A 19 -6.21 -18.52 4.09
CA LEU A 19 -5.79 -19.23 5.30
C LEU A 19 -6.98 -19.60 6.19
N PHE A 20 -7.93 -18.66 6.36
CA PHE A 20 -9.15 -18.92 7.12
C PHE A 20 -10.03 -20.01 6.49
N VAL A 21 -10.12 -20.07 5.16
CA VAL A 21 -10.88 -21.13 4.46
C VAL A 21 -10.24 -22.49 4.70
N MET A 22 -8.91 -22.59 4.65
CA MET A 22 -8.18 -23.83 4.91
C MET A 22 -8.38 -24.36 6.34
N GLY A 23 -8.55 -23.47 7.33
CA GLY A 23 -8.74 -23.87 8.73
C GLY A 23 -10.19 -24.18 9.14
N ASN A 24 -11.19 -23.79 8.35
CA ASN A 24 -12.62 -23.98 8.70
C ASN A 24 -13.33 -25.02 7.85
N VAL A 25 -12.78 -25.39 6.69
CA VAL A 25 -13.36 -26.39 5.81
C VAL A 25 -12.47 -27.62 5.84
N GLU A 26 -13.07 -28.79 6.04
CA GLU A 26 -12.41 -30.08 5.84
C GLU A 26 -11.95 -30.17 4.37
N CYS A 27 -10.73 -29.74 4.12
CA CYS A 27 -10.12 -29.73 2.79
C CYS A 27 -9.43 -31.08 2.55
N THR A 28 -9.68 -31.67 1.39
CA THR A 28 -8.84 -32.76 0.89
C THR A 28 -7.41 -32.26 0.66
N GLU A 29 -6.43 -33.16 0.61
CA GLU A 29 -5.02 -32.78 0.37
C GLU A 29 -4.87 -31.95 -0.91
N ALA A 30 -5.52 -32.37 -2.00
CA ALA A 30 -5.52 -31.63 -3.26
C ALA A 30 -6.12 -30.22 -3.13
N GLN A 31 -7.17 -30.04 -2.32
CA GLN A 31 -7.74 -28.71 -2.05
C GLN A 31 -6.79 -27.86 -1.21
N ARG A 32 -6.11 -28.46 -0.23
CA ARG A 32 -5.12 -27.79 0.61
C ARG A 32 -3.94 -27.29 -0.21
N GLU A 33 -3.38 -28.14 -1.08
CA GLU A 33 -2.32 -27.76 -2.01
C GLU A 33 -2.74 -26.62 -2.93
N TRP A 34 -3.94 -26.70 -3.51
CA TRP A 34 -4.47 -25.63 -4.35
C TRP A 34 -4.63 -24.31 -3.59
N LEU A 35 -5.12 -24.36 -2.35
CA LEU A 35 -5.25 -23.18 -1.48
C LEU A 35 -3.88 -22.58 -1.11
N LEU A 36 -2.88 -23.42 -0.84
CA LEU A 36 -1.51 -22.98 -0.58
C LEU A 36 -0.90 -22.28 -1.81
N LEU A 37 -1.07 -22.86 -2.99
CA LEU A 37 -0.63 -22.26 -4.25
C LEU A 37 -1.30 -20.88 -4.45
N ARG A 38 -2.60 -20.79 -4.17
CA ARG A 38 -3.36 -19.55 -4.31
C ARG A 38 -2.94 -18.48 -3.30
N ARG A 39 -2.64 -18.88 -2.06
CA ARG A 39 -2.06 -17.99 -1.06
C ARG A 39 -0.69 -17.48 -1.49
N ASN A 40 0.18 -18.35 -2.00
CA ASN A 40 1.51 -17.96 -2.50
C ASN A 40 1.41 -16.97 -3.66
N TYR A 41 0.45 -17.17 -4.57
CA TYR A 41 0.16 -16.19 -5.63
C TYR A 41 -0.22 -14.82 -5.04
N CYS A 42 -1.11 -14.78 -4.04
CA CYS A 42 -1.47 -13.52 -3.38
C CYS A 42 -0.26 -12.86 -2.70
N LEU A 43 0.65 -13.64 -2.09
CA LEU A 43 1.87 -13.11 -1.48
C LEU A 43 2.85 -12.55 -2.52
N ALA A 44 3.00 -13.22 -3.66
CA ALA A 44 3.80 -12.72 -4.77
C ALA A 44 3.28 -11.37 -5.28
N GLN A 45 1.96 -11.17 -5.35
CA GLN A 45 1.34 -9.90 -5.72
C GLN A 45 1.57 -8.77 -4.69
N ILE A 46 1.81 -9.10 -3.43
CA ILE A 46 2.17 -8.12 -2.37
C ILE A 46 3.65 -7.76 -2.44
N SER A 47 4.50 -8.76 -2.70
CA SER A 47 5.95 -8.59 -2.83
C SER A 47 6.33 -7.93 -4.14
N SER A 48 5.53 -8.11 -5.19
CA SER A 48 5.63 -7.31 -6.40
C SER A 48 5.46 -5.86 -5.95
N PRO A 49 6.46 -4.98 -6.16
CA PRO A 49 6.29 -3.58 -5.88
C PRO A 49 5.00 -3.19 -6.59
N PRO A 50 4.02 -2.63 -5.87
CA PRO A 50 2.80 -2.25 -6.53
C PRO A 50 3.25 -1.33 -7.67
N THR A 51 2.76 -1.59 -8.87
CA THR A 51 2.70 -0.59 -9.93
C THR A 51 1.73 0.53 -9.49
N SER A 52 1.84 0.95 -8.23
CA SER A 52 1.19 2.10 -7.67
C SER A 52 1.85 3.25 -8.40
N GLU A 53 1.12 3.76 -9.39
CA GLU A 53 0.88 5.18 -9.54
C GLU A 53 1.48 5.90 -8.33
N LYS A 54 2.58 6.64 -8.56
CA LYS A 54 3.13 7.55 -7.56
C LYS A 54 1.93 8.21 -6.94
N LEU A 55 1.60 7.87 -5.69
CA LEU A 55 0.67 8.66 -4.92
C LEU A 55 1.24 10.06 -5.05
N ASP A 56 0.48 10.96 -5.65
CA ASP A 56 0.98 12.29 -5.95
C ASP A 56 1.05 13.03 -4.61
N ILE A 57 2.09 12.71 -3.84
CA ILE A 57 2.41 13.29 -2.53
C ILE A 57 2.62 14.79 -2.70
N SER A 58 2.83 15.26 -3.94
CA SER A 58 2.84 16.67 -4.31
C SER A 58 1.57 17.41 -3.87
N GLU A 59 0.39 16.79 -3.96
CA GLU A 59 -0.87 17.43 -3.54
C GLU A 59 -0.97 17.50 -2.00
N VAL A 60 -0.53 16.45 -1.31
CA VAL A 60 -0.45 16.44 0.16
C VAL A 60 0.56 17.48 0.65
N ALA A 61 1.73 17.57 0.00
CA ALA A 61 2.76 18.54 0.30
C ALA A 61 2.29 19.98 0.05
N LYS A 62 1.64 20.26 -1.10
CA LYS A 62 1.04 21.57 -1.39
C LYS A 62 -0.01 21.97 -0.36
N ALA A 63 -0.87 21.05 0.06
CA ALA A 63 -1.88 21.32 1.08
C ALA A 63 -1.24 21.62 2.45
N ALA A 64 -0.19 20.89 2.82
CA ALA A 64 0.59 21.15 4.03
C ALA A 64 1.27 22.53 3.98
N ASP A 65 1.95 22.85 2.87
CA ASP A 65 2.60 24.15 2.66
C ASP A 65 1.61 25.32 2.69
N ALA A 66 0.43 25.17 2.06
CA ALA A 66 -0.61 26.18 2.11
C ALA A 66 -1.09 26.43 3.55
N THR A 67 -1.17 25.38 4.36
CA THR A 67 -1.54 25.49 5.79
C THR A 67 -0.45 26.17 6.60
N LEU A 68 0.82 25.78 6.41
CA LEU A 68 1.97 26.40 7.08
C LEU A 68 2.10 27.88 6.75
N ARG A 69 1.78 28.28 5.51
CA ARG A 69 1.73 29.70 5.09
C ARG A 69 0.58 30.45 5.73
N ARG A 70 -0.64 29.88 5.77
CA ARG A 70 -1.80 30.49 6.45
C ARG A 70 -1.57 30.68 7.95
N MET A 71 -0.85 29.76 8.57
CA MET A 71 -0.50 29.85 10.00
C MET A 71 0.70 30.77 10.28
N GLY A 72 1.33 31.34 9.25
CA GLY A 72 2.52 32.21 9.41
C GLY A 72 3.79 31.47 9.85
N ILE A 73 3.80 30.13 9.77
CA ILE A 73 4.92 29.27 10.18
C ILE A 73 5.98 29.21 9.08
N ALA A 74 5.55 29.14 7.83
CA ALA A 74 6.44 29.20 6.66
C ALA A 74 6.82 30.66 6.36
N SER A 75 7.76 31.21 7.14
CA SER A 75 8.40 32.49 6.84
C SER A 75 9.55 32.29 5.85
N PRO A 76 9.72 33.15 4.82
CA PRO A 76 10.88 33.12 3.92
C PRO A 76 12.12 33.65 4.66
N ARG A 77 12.65 32.85 5.58
CA ARG A 77 13.97 33.10 6.15
C ARG A 77 15.02 32.55 5.20
N THR A 78 15.34 33.40 4.22
CA THR A 78 16.71 33.64 3.74
C THR A 78 17.51 32.38 3.38
N THR A 79 17.28 31.84 2.18
CA THR A 79 18.33 31.07 1.50
C THR A 79 19.36 32.07 0.98
N GLY A 80 20.60 31.90 1.43
CA GLY A 80 21.71 32.86 1.38
C GLY A 80 21.92 33.58 0.05
N ALA A 81 21.86 34.90 0.11
CA ALA A 81 22.62 35.79 -0.75
C ALA A 81 23.50 36.64 0.17
N GLY A 82 24.82 36.53 0.01
CA GLY A 82 25.80 37.40 0.68
C GLY A 82 26.72 36.69 1.66
N PHE A 83 27.57 35.79 1.15
CA PHE A 83 28.92 35.65 1.70
C PHE A 83 29.85 36.32 0.69
N LEU A 84 30.44 37.46 1.07
CA LEU A 84 31.68 38.09 0.59
C LEU A 84 31.87 39.42 1.37
N PRO A 85 33.10 39.93 1.57
CA PRO A 85 34.40 39.45 1.11
C PRO A 85 35.19 38.64 2.16
#